data_AF-A0A354IUZ9-F1
#
_entry.id   AF-A0A354IUZ9-F1
#
_cell.length_a   1.000
_cell.length_b   1.000
_cell.length_c   1.000
_cell.angle_alpha   90.00
_cell.angle_beta   90.00
_cell.angle_gamma   90.00
#
_symmetry.space_group_name_H-M   'P 1'
#
loop_
_entity.id
_entity.type
_entity.pdbx_description
1 polymer ?
#
loop_
_entity_poly.entity_id
_entity_poly.type
_entity_poly.pdbx_seq_one_letter_code
_entity_poly.pdbx_strand_id
1 'polypeptide(L)'
;PAALAHQLYRKGLEAAAGYSAAHPDFLALYGMEWGVIDKGGHINIFNSDQLLGWEKNGKGELLADVLTPRSDYPSLYTLMRERGWIGQFNHPSSSGQFMAGGAALDYTADGDEAMALCEVVNSTAFSVNDKEGETRRSNFEGACNKLLEAGFHVAFSTNQDNHCANWGTASGNRTGVLIPNGVALGRDSFIDALKARRVFATMDKGSQLVLTANGHLMGERFSNSGPLTLVTNFASVTGKQVAAVAIMEGVPGRGGVVTQLSSEATTTFTPAPGAHFYYAKVTQADGNVLWSAPVWVNQVEAP
;
A
#
# COMPACT_ATOMS: atom_id res chain seq x y z
N PRO A 1 -23.33 -11.69 22.24
CA PRO A 1 -22.68 -11.75 20.90
C PRO A 1 -21.98 -10.44 20.50
N ALA A 2 -22.68 -9.30 20.59
CA ALA A 2 -22.07 -7.98 20.36
C ALA A 2 -20.90 -7.73 21.32
N ALA A 3 -21.14 -7.70 22.64
CA ALA A 3 -20.08 -7.51 23.64
C ALA A 3 -18.86 -8.44 23.47
N LEU A 4 -19.07 -9.68 23.00
CA LEU A 4 -17.99 -10.63 22.74
C LEU A 4 -17.12 -10.22 21.55
N ALA A 5 -17.71 -9.74 20.45
CA ALA A 5 -16.95 -9.27 19.27
C ALA A 5 -16.01 -8.11 19.63
N HIS A 6 -16.51 -7.14 20.40
CA HIS A 6 -15.73 -5.99 20.86
C HIS A 6 -14.58 -6.45 21.78
N GLN A 7 -14.86 -7.39 22.70
CA GLN A 7 -13.85 -7.94 23.60
C GLN A 7 -12.76 -8.70 22.84
N LEU A 8 -13.12 -9.48 21.82
CA LEU A 8 -12.16 -10.23 21.01
C LEU A 8 -11.24 -9.30 20.20
N TYR A 9 -11.78 -8.23 19.63
CA TYR A 9 -10.98 -7.23 18.91
C TYR A 9 -9.98 -6.55 19.85
N ARG A 10 -10.42 -6.09 21.03
CA ARG A 10 -9.53 -5.51 22.06
C ARG A 10 -8.46 -6.49 22.53
N LYS A 11 -8.82 -7.75 22.74
CA LYS A 11 -7.86 -8.81 23.09
C LYS A 11 -6.79 -8.99 22.00
N GLY A 12 -7.15 -8.86 20.73
CA GLY A 12 -6.20 -8.88 19.62
C GLY A 12 -5.22 -7.72 19.66
N LEU A 13 -5.72 -6.49 19.88
CA LEU A 13 -4.89 -5.30 20.07
C LEU A 13 -3.93 -5.45 21.26
N GLU A 14 -4.43 -5.91 22.41
CA GLU A 14 -3.63 -6.15 23.62
C GLU A 14 -2.56 -7.23 23.40
N ALA A 15 -2.89 -8.32 22.70
CA ALA A 15 -1.95 -9.38 22.40
C ALA A 15 -0.81 -8.91 21.48
N ALA A 16 -1.13 -8.15 20.43
CA ALA A 16 -0.12 -7.59 19.53
C ALA A 16 0.78 -6.56 20.24
N ALA A 17 0.18 -5.69 21.07
CA ALA A 17 0.94 -4.73 21.87
C ALA A 17 1.87 -5.43 22.88
N GLY A 18 1.36 -6.44 23.60
CA GLY A 18 2.14 -7.24 24.54
C GLY A 18 3.28 -8.00 23.87
N TYR A 19 3.03 -8.59 22.69
CA TYR A 19 4.08 -9.28 21.92
C TYR A 19 5.17 -8.31 21.48
N SER A 20 4.81 -7.15 20.93
CA SER A 20 5.78 -6.13 20.50
C SER A 20 6.61 -5.60 21.68
N ALA A 21 5.99 -5.39 22.84
CA ALA A 21 6.71 -4.94 24.04
C ALA A 21 7.74 -5.99 24.54
N ALA A 22 7.47 -7.27 24.32
CA ALA A 22 8.36 -8.37 24.70
C ALA A 22 9.45 -8.67 23.65
N HIS A 23 9.29 -8.19 22.41
CA HIS A 23 10.18 -8.49 21.28
C HIS A 23 10.53 -7.18 20.53
N PRO A 24 11.54 -6.41 20.98
CA PRO A 24 11.82 -5.07 20.44
C PRO A 24 12.29 -5.06 18.97
N ASP A 25 12.68 -6.21 18.43
CA ASP A 25 13.06 -6.44 17.03
C ASP A 25 11.88 -6.92 16.16
N PHE A 26 10.70 -7.12 16.73
CA PHE A 26 9.50 -7.57 16.04
C PHE A 26 8.26 -6.73 16.40
N LEU A 27 7.69 -6.06 15.41
CA LEU A 27 6.42 -5.34 15.57
C LEU A 27 5.24 -6.24 15.16
N ALA A 28 4.45 -6.67 16.16
CA ALA A 28 3.14 -7.26 15.93
C ALA A 28 2.09 -6.14 15.79
N LEU A 29 1.30 -6.19 14.73
CA LEU A 29 0.15 -5.29 14.52
C LEU A 29 -1.12 -6.11 14.46
N TYR A 30 -2.17 -5.61 15.10
CA TYR A 30 -3.52 -6.12 14.95
C TYR A 30 -4.35 -5.11 14.14
N GLY A 31 -5.17 -5.61 13.23
CA GLY A 31 -5.95 -4.80 12.30
C GLY A 31 -7.14 -5.61 11.78
N MET A 32 -7.79 -5.11 10.73
CA MET A 32 -8.88 -5.82 10.07
C MET A 32 -8.81 -5.66 8.56
N GLU A 33 -9.32 -6.67 7.85
CA GLU A 33 -9.73 -6.52 6.46
C GLU A 33 -11.24 -6.22 6.45
N TRP A 34 -11.61 -5.01 6.05
CA TRP A 34 -12.98 -4.55 5.90
C TRP A 34 -13.41 -4.68 4.44
N GLY A 35 -14.53 -5.32 4.14
CA GLY A 35 -15.03 -5.34 2.77
C GLY A 35 -16.07 -6.41 2.49
N VAL A 36 -16.55 -6.42 1.25
CA VAL A 36 -17.56 -7.36 0.77
C VAL A 36 -17.04 -8.14 -0.43
N ILE A 37 -17.38 -9.43 -0.47
CA ILE A 37 -16.93 -10.35 -1.52
C ILE A 37 -17.61 -10.05 -2.87
N ASP A 38 -18.90 -9.72 -2.86
CA ASP A 38 -19.68 -9.44 -4.08
C ASP A 38 -19.92 -7.94 -4.24
N LYS A 39 -19.51 -7.40 -5.40
CA LYS A 39 -19.69 -5.99 -5.83
C LYS A 39 -19.16 -4.95 -4.82
N GLY A 40 -17.97 -5.21 -4.30
CA GLY A 40 -17.14 -4.29 -3.54
C GLY A 40 -15.68 -4.74 -3.54
N GLY A 41 -14.82 -3.98 -2.87
CA GLY A 41 -13.43 -4.33 -2.61
C GLY A 41 -13.13 -4.49 -1.11
N HIS A 42 -11.95 -5.00 -0.81
CA HIS A 42 -11.46 -5.16 0.55
C HIS A 42 -10.40 -4.12 0.89
N ILE A 43 -10.41 -3.65 2.14
CA ILE A 43 -9.49 -2.66 2.68
C ILE A 43 -8.88 -3.22 3.95
N ASN A 44 -7.55 -3.33 4.01
CA ASN A 44 -6.89 -3.43 5.30
C ASN A 44 -6.91 -2.06 5.97
N ILE A 45 -7.40 -2.02 7.21
CA ILE A 45 -7.39 -0.83 8.05
C ILE A 45 -6.36 -1.06 9.14
N PHE A 46 -5.27 -0.31 9.05
CA PHE A 46 -4.22 -0.27 10.06
C PHE A 46 -4.64 0.67 11.19
N ASN A 47 -3.95 0.53 12.32
CA ASN A 47 -3.99 1.45 13.47
C ASN A 47 -5.36 1.81 14.06
N SER A 48 -6.43 1.10 13.67
CA SER A 48 -7.73 1.21 14.34
C SER A 48 -7.68 0.59 15.73
N ASP A 49 -8.24 1.30 16.71
CA ASP A 49 -8.54 0.82 18.04
C ASP A 49 -10.00 0.35 18.17
N GLN A 50 -10.77 0.46 17.08
CA GLN A 50 -12.20 0.14 16.99
C GLN A 50 -12.44 -0.94 15.94
N LEU A 51 -13.33 -1.89 16.24
CA LEU A 51 -13.88 -2.80 15.24
C LEU A 51 -14.91 -2.06 14.37
N LEU A 52 -14.74 -2.06 13.05
CA LEU A 52 -15.67 -1.47 12.10
C LEU A 52 -16.51 -2.59 11.47
N GLY A 53 -17.80 -2.36 11.26
CA GLY A 53 -18.65 -3.34 10.60
C GLY A 53 -20.10 -2.90 10.44
N TRP A 54 -20.91 -3.75 9.83
CA TRP A 54 -22.35 -3.54 9.62
C TRP A 54 -23.20 -4.69 10.16
N GLU A 55 -22.58 -5.80 10.53
CA GLU A 55 -23.27 -7.00 10.98
C GLU A 55 -24.01 -6.75 12.29
N LYS A 56 -25.24 -7.25 12.36
CA LYS A 56 -26.06 -7.23 13.57
C LYS A 56 -26.45 -8.64 13.97
N ASN A 57 -26.55 -8.89 15.27
CA ASN A 57 -27.06 -10.17 15.75
C ASN A 57 -28.60 -10.26 15.66
N GLY A 58 -29.19 -11.38 16.07
CA GLY A 58 -30.64 -11.61 16.03
C GLY A 58 -31.49 -10.65 16.88
N LYS A 59 -30.88 -9.83 17.75
CA LYS A 59 -31.54 -8.76 18.52
C LYS A 59 -31.38 -7.37 17.89
N GLY A 60 -30.69 -7.27 16.75
CA GLY A 60 -30.42 -6.00 16.07
C GLY A 60 -29.23 -5.21 16.65
N GLU A 61 -28.46 -5.79 17.57
CA GLU A 61 -27.26 -5.16 18.13
C GLU A 61 -26.10 -5.29 17.14
N LEU A 62 -25.37 -4.19 16.93
CA LEU A 62 -24.17 -4.16 16.08
C LEU A 62 -23.07 -5.07 16.65
N LEU A 63 -22.38 -5.81 15.79
CA LEU A 63 -21.25 -6.69 16.10
C LEU A 63 -19.90 -6.01 15.88
N ALA A 64 -19.84 -4.69 16.09
CA ALA A 64 -18.71 -3.82 15.85
C ALA A 64 -18.78 -2.59 16.77
N ASP A 65 -17.65 -1.94 17.05
CA ASP A 65 -17.60 -0.69 17.81
C ASP A 65 -18.23 0.47 17.03
N VAL A 66 -18.04 0.51 15.71
CA VAL A 66 -18.56 1.58 14.84
C VAL A 66 -19.33 1.00 13.67
N LEU A 67 -20.53 1.55 13.43
CA LEU A 67 -21.32 1.21 12.26
C LEU A 67 -20.67 1.84 11.03
N THR A 68 -20.25 1.00 10.10
CA THR A 68 -19.80 1.38 8.77
C THR A 68 -20.72 0.70 7.76
N PRO A 69 -21.59 1.44 7.05
CA PRO A 69 -22.52 0.83 6.11
C PRO A 69 -21.81 -0.02 5.05
N ARG A 70 -22.41 -1.16 4.72
CA ARG A 70 -21.90 -2.09 3.72
C ARG A 70 -21.72 -1.38 2.37
N SER A 71 -20.55 -1.56 1.74
CA SER A 71 -20.22 -1.01 0.41
C SER A 71 -20.20 0.52 0.31
N ASP A 72 -20.24 1.26 1.42
CA ASP A 72 -20.14 2.72 1.44
C ASP A 72 -18.69 3.17 1.68
N TYR A 73 -17.88 3.11 0.63
CA TYR A 73 -16.47 3.48 0.67
C TYR A 73 -16.25 4.97 0.97
N PRO A 74 -16.99 5.93 0.37
CA PRO A 74 -16.85 7.34 0.72
C PRO A 74 -17.03 7.61 2.22
N SER A 75 -18.11 7.09 2.82
CA SER A 75 -18.33 7.27 4.26
C SER A 75 -17.25 6.59 5.11
N LEU A 76 -16.76 5.43 4.69
CA LEU A 76 -15.62 4.77 5.34
C LEU A 76 -14.35 5.63 5.27
N TYR A 77 -14.03 6.19 4.11
CA TYR A 77 -12.86 7.05 3.94
C TYR A 77 -12.95 8.31 4.81
N THR A 78 -14.11 8.96 4.85
CA THR A 78 -14.36 10.11 5.74
C THR A 78 -14.10 9.73 7.20
N LEU A 79 -14.65 8.61 7.66
CA LEU A 79 -14.43 8.12 9.02
C LEU A 79 -12.95 7.83 9.30
N MET A 80 -12.28 7.12 8.39
CA MET A 80 -10.85 6.78 8.55
C MET A 80 -9.98 8.02 8.64
N ARG A 81 -10.24 9.01 7.79
CA ARG A 81 -9.55 10.31 7.83
C ARG A 81 -9.75 11.01 9.18
N GLU A 82 -11.00 11.13 9.63
CA GLU A 82 -11.33 11.76 10.92
C GLU A 82 -10.64 11.09 12.11
N ARG A 83 -10.37 9.79 12.01
CA ARG A 83 -9.71 8.98 13.04
C ARG A 83 -8.19 8.88 12.85
N GLY A 84 -7.66 9.39 11.74
CA GLY A 84 -6.24 9.22 11.37
C GLY A 84 -5.82 7.77 11.14
N TRP A 85 -6.76 6.91 10.74
CA TRP A 85 -6.51 5.52 10.36
C TRP A 85 -6.01 5.42 8.93
N ILE A 86 -5.21 4.39 8.66
CA ILE A 86 -4.56 4.20 7.37
C ILE A 86 -5.09 2.96 6.69
N GLY A 87 -5.44 3.12 5.42
CA GLY A 87 -5.98 2.07 4.58
C GLY A 87 -5.03 1.54 3.53
N GLN A 88 -5.25 0.29 3.13
CA GLN A 88 -4.72 -0.32 1.91
C GLN A 88 -5.86 -0.81 1.04
N PHE A 89 -5.81 -0.54 -0.26
CA PHE A 89 -6.62 -1.26 -1.24
C PHE A 89 -6.07 -2.68 -1.41
N ASN A 90 -6.83 -3.69 -0.98
CA ASN A 90 -6.44 -5.09 -1.13
C ASN A 90 -6.91 -5.63 -2.47
N HIS A 91 -6.04 -6.38 -3.16
CA HIS A 91 -6.30 -7.08 -4.42
C HIS A 91 -7.28 -6.36 -5.38
N PRO A 92 -7.04 -5.06 -5.69
CA PRO A 92 -8.06 -4.22 -6.32
C PRO A 92 -8.32 -4.60 -7.78
N SER A 93 -9.59 -4.55 -8.17
CA SER A 93 -10.06 -4.65 -9.54
C SER A 93 -10.32 -3.27 -10.13
N SER A 94 -10.01 -3.10 -11.42
CA SER A 94 -10.26 -1.86 -12.17
C SER A 94 -11.75 -1.54 -12.38
N SER A 95 -12.63 -2.50 -12.08
CA SER A 95 -14.09 -2.39 -12.24
C SER A 95 -14.84 -2.97 -11.05
N GLY A 96 -16.00 -2.39 -10.74
CA GLY A 96 -16.96 -2.90 -9.76
C GLY A 96 -16.55 -2.86 -8.28
N GLN A 97 -15.40 -2.24 -7.95
CA GLN A 97 -14.88 -2.12 -6.59
C GLN A 97 -14.62 -0.67 -6.19
N PHE A 98 -14.67 -0.42 -4.87
CA PHE A 98 -14.38 0.88 -4.27
C PHE A 98 -15.15 2.01 -4.95
N MET A 99 -16.45 1.79 -5.12
CA MET A 99 -17.31 2.72 -5.83
C MET A 99 -17.41 4.04 -5.07
N ALA A 100 -17.09 5.13 -5.74
CA ALA A 100 -17.33 6.50 -5.29
C ALA A 100 -17.83 7.30 -6.50
N GLY A 101 -18.64 8.34 -6.31
CA GLY A 101 -19.10 9.20 -7.41
C GLY A 101 -19.82 8.51 -8.59
N GLY A 102 -20.19 7.23 -8.45
CA GLY A 102 -20.76 6.41 -9.52
C GLY A 102 -19.75 5.61 -10.36
N ALA A 103 -18.45 5.69 -10.07
CA ALA A 103 -17.39 4.97 -10.78
C ALA A 103 -16.51 4.10 -9.84
N ALA A 104 -15.89 3.07 -10.41
CA ALA A 104 -14.98 2.18 -9.68
C ALA A 104 -13.60 2.81 -9.53
N LEU A 105 -13.00 2.69 -8.33
CA LEU A 105 -11.73 3.33 -7.95
C LEU A 105 -11.75 4.85 -8.12
N ASP A 106 -12.92 5.47 -7.94
CA ASP A 106 -13.07 6.90 -8.14
C ASP A 106 -12.47 7.71 -6.99
N TYR A 107 -11.99 8.90 -7.31
CA TYR A 107 -11.25 9.75 -6.39
C TYR A 107 -12.18 10.40 -5.36
N THR A 108 -11.72 10.42 -4.11
CA THR A 108 -12.28 11.28 -3.06
C THR A 108 -11.13 11.88 -2.27
N ALA A 109 -11.26 13.13 -1.84
CA ALA A 109 -10.23 13.78 -1.03
C ALA A 109 -9.99 13.04 0.30
N ASP A 110 -11.07 12.60 0.95
CA ASP A 110 -10.96 11.81 2.18
C ASP A 110 -10.27 10.47 1.94
N GLY A 111 -10.53 9.83 0.79
CA GLY A 111 -9.85 8.61 0.37
C GLY A 111 -8.36 8.82 0.11
N ASP A 112 -7.97 9.93 -0.52
CA ASP A 112 -6.55 10.25 -0.74
C ASP A 112 -5.77 10.42 0.56
N GLU A 113 -6.42 10.98 1.58
CA GLU A 113 -5.82 11.17 2.89
C GLU A 113 -5.76 9.84 3.67
N ALA A 114 -6.85 9.08 3.69
CA ALA A 114 -6.97 7.84 4.46
C ALA A 114 -6.23 6.65 3.84
N MET A 115 -6.17 6.54 2.51
CA MET A 115 -5.61 5.38 1.81
C MET A 115 -4.14 5.61 1.48
N ALA A 116 -3.25 4.81 2.06
CA ALA A 116 -1.81 4.94 1.84
C ALA A 116 -1.22 3.88 0.91
N LEU A 117 -1.84 2.71 0.82
CA LEU A 117 -1.28 1.57 0.09
C LEU A 117 -2.23 1.03 -0.96
N CYS A 118 -1.67 0.47 -2.04
CA CYS A 118 -2.36 -0.33 -3.01
C CYS A 118 -1.60 -1.62 -3.25
N GLU A 119 -2.27 -2.76 -3.06
CA GLU A 119 -1.66 -4.06 -3.30
C GLU A 119 -1.43 -4.26 -4.79
N VAL A 120 -0.16 -4.25 -5.23
CA VAL A 120 0.24 -4.42 -6.63
C VAL A 120 0.29 -5.89 -7.03
N VAL A 121 0.57 -6.77 -6.07
CA VAL A 121 0.66 -8.23 -6.27
C VAL A 121 0.25 -8.96 -4.99
N ASN A 122 -0.46 -10.08 -5.14
CA ASN A 122 -0.77 -10.99 -4.03
C ASN A 122 -0.37 -12.42 -4.41
N SER A 123 0.22 -13.17 -3.48
CA SER A 123 0.41 -14.61 -3.66
C SER A 123 -0.91 -15.38 -3.45
N THR A 124 -0.89 -16.70 -3.56
CA THR A 124 -2.12 -17.48 -3.37
C THR A 124 -2.56 -17.49 -1.90
N ALA A 125 -3.72 -16.88 -1.62
CA ALA A 125 -4.36 -16.84 -0.31
C ALA A 125 -4.50 -18.21 0.37
N PHE A 126 -4.87 -19.22 -0.41
CA PHE A 126 -5.10 -20.60 0.06
C PHE A 126 -3.88 -21.52 -0.12
N SER A 127 -2.68 -20.96 -0.29
CA SER A 127 -1.48 -21.78 -0.46
C SER A 127 -1.21 -22.53 0.83
N VAL A 128 -0.85 -23.80 0.73
CA VAL A 128 -0.41 -24.61 1.87
C VAL A 128 1.12 -24.74 1.94
N ASN A 129 1.84 -24.03 1.05
CA ASN A 129 3.30 -24.07 1.00
C ASN A 129 3.90 -23.37 2.23
N ASP A 130 4.92 -23.95 2.84
CA ASP A 130 5.62 -23.42 4.01
C ASP A 130 7.13 -23.21 3.79
N LYS A 131 7.56 -23.27 2.52
CA LYS A 131 8.96 -23.20 2.08
C LYS A 131 9.17 -22.22 0.93
N GLU A 132 8.32 -21.21 0.85
CA GLU A 132 8.35 -20.11 -0.12
C GLU A 132 8.28 -20.56 -1.59
N GLY A 133 7.72 -21.74 -1.86
CA GLY A 133 7.62 -22.32 -3.20
C GLY A 133 6.35 -21.95 -3.98
N GLU A 134 5.48 -21.10 -3.43
CA GLU A 134 4.29 -20.63 -4.17
C GLU A 134 4.70 -19.70 -5.32
N THR A 135 4.31 -20.09 -6.54
CA THR A 135 4.61 -19.37 -7.78
C THR A 135 3.38 -18.71 -8.40
N ARG A 136 2.16 -19.08 -7.99
CA ARG A 136 0.93 -18.46 -8.47
C ARG A 136 0.69 -17.13 -7.76
N ARG A 137 0.49 -16.10 -8.57
CA ARG A 137 0.32 -14.70 -8.12
C ARG A 137 -0.79 -14.04 -8.92
N SER A 138 -1.50 -13.13 -8.28
CA SER A 138 -2.40 -12.17 -8.93
C SER A 138 -1.69 -10.83 -9.04
N ASN A 139 -1.85 -10.15 -10.18
CA ASN A 139 -1.27 -8.82 -10.43
C ASN A 139 -2.39 -7.78 -10.53
N PHE A 140 -2.21 -6.67 -9.84
CA PHE A 140 -3.16 -5.57 -9.73
C PHE A 140 -2.52 -4.21 -10.09
N GLU A 141 -1.36 -4.23 -10.75
CA GLU A 141 -0.62 -3.02 -11.12
C GLU A 141 -1.47 -2.05 -11.94
N GLY A 142 -2.30 -2.57 -12.86
CA GLY A 142 -3.23 -1.75 -13.62
C GLY A 142 -4.27 -1.03 -12.76
N ALA A 143 -4.76 -1.66 -11.69
CA ALA A 143 -5.72 -1.04 -10.77
C ALA A 143 -5.05 0.01 -9.88
N CYS A 144 -3.83 -0.26 -9.39
CA CYS A 144 -3.07 0.74 -8.65
C CYS A 144 -2.68 1.94 -9.53
N ASN A 145 -2.31 1.72 -10.79
CA ASN A 145 -2.06 2.80 -11.74
C ASN A 145 -3.30 3.65 -12.01
N LYS A 146 -4.48 3.01 -12.08
CA LYS A 146 -5.76 3.74 -12.19
C LYS A 146 -6.03 4.61 -10.96
N LEU A 147 -5.73 4.13 -9.74
CA LEU A 147 -5.84 4.95 -8.52
C LEU A 147 -4.89 6.16 -8.55
N LEU A 148 -3.64 5.97 -8.97
CA LEU A 148 -2.67 7.05 -9.12
C LEU A 148 -3.12 8.10 -10.16
N GLU A 149 -3.60 7.66 -11.32
CA GLU A 149 -4.15 8.55 -12.36
C GLU A 149 -5.48 9.20 -11.96
N ALA A 150 -6.25 8.59 -11.06
CA ALA A 150 -7.44 9.22 -10.47
C ALA A 150 -7.08 10.33 -9.46
N GLY A 151 -5.85 10.32 -8.93
CA GLY A 151 -5.34 11.37 -8.03
C GLY A 151 -4.97 10.87 -6.63
N PHE A 152 -5.14 9.58 -6.32
CA PHE A 152 -4.70 9.03 -5.04
C PHE A 152 -3.18 9.01 -4.93
N HIS A 153 -2.68 9.21 -3.72
CA HIS A 153 -1.27 9.11 -3.38
C HIS A 153 -1.00 7.83 -2.61
N VAL A 154 -0.96 6.71 -3.32
CA VAL A 154 -0.70 5.38 -2.75
C VAL A 154 0.71 4.88 -3.05
N ALA A 155 1.31 4.18 -2.10
CA ALA A 155 2.50 3.36 -2.34
C ALA A 155 2.09 1.92 -2.67
N PHE A 156 2.97 1.16 -3.33
CA PHE A 156 2.69 -0.22 -3.65
C PHE A 156 3.03 -1.14 -2.48
N SER A 157 2.14 -2.11 -2.24
CA SER A 157 2.35 -3.21 -1.31
C SER A 157 2.19 -4.55 -2.00
N THR A 158 2.70 -5.61 -1.39
CA THR A 158 2.40 -6.99 -1.77
C THR A 158 2.20 -7.85 -0.53
N ASN A 159 1.13 -8.64 -0.54
CA ASN A 159 0.77 -9.51 0.58
C ASN A 159 0.53 -10.94 0.10
N GLN A 160 0.16 -11.81 1.04
CA GLN A 160 -0.10 -13.22 0.76
C GLN A 160 -1.55 -13.64 1.01
N ASP A 161 -2.32 -12.79 1.71
CA ASP A 161 -3.71 -13.06 2.11
C ASP A 161 -3.89 -14.47 2.71
N ASN A 162 -2.99 -14.84 3.65
CA ASN A 162 -2.90 -16.22 4.11
C ASN A 162 -4.19 -16.68 4.81
N HIS A 163 -4.83 -17.70 4.24
CA HIS A 163 -5.96 -18.44 4.81
C HIS A 163 -5.51 -19.79 5.41
N CYS A 164 -4.21 -20.09 5.37
CA CYS A 164 -3.56 -21.23 5.99
C CYS A 164 -2.56 -20.77 7.05
N ALA A 165 -2.21 -21.65 7.99
CA ALA A 165 -1.25 -21.36 9.06
C ALA A 165 0.22 -21.41 8.58
N ASN A 166 0.54 -20.63 7.55
CA ASN A 166 1.84 -20.51 6.89
C ASN A 166 2.22 -19.05 6.65
N TRP A 167 1.89 -18.19 7.62
CA TRP A 167 2.07 -16.74 7.52
C TRP A 167 3.52 -16.38 7.19
N GLY A 168 3.71 -15.73 6.05
CA GLY A 168 5.01 -15.31 5.54
C GLY A 168 5.85 -16.41 4.87
N THR A 169 5.42 -17.67 4.88
CA THR A 169 6.21 -18.78 4.34
C THR A 169 5.66 -19.38 3.04
N ALA A 170 4.52 -18.89 2.52
CA ALA A 170 4.02 -19.35 1.23
C ALA A 170 4.89 -18.89 0.05
N SER A 171 5.34 -17.62 0.08
CA SER A 171 6.17 -17.02 -0.97
C SER A 171 7.14 -15.96 -0.40
N GLY A 172 8.13 -15.59 -1.22
CA GLY A 172 9.17 -14.61 -0.88
C GLY A 172 8.70 -13.16 -0.90
N ASN A 173 7.47 -12.86 -1.35
CA ASN A 173 7.02 -11.47 -1.49
C ASN A 173 6.82 -10.77 -0.13
N ARG A 174 7.20 -9.50 -0.05
CA ARG A 174 7.11 -8.64 1.14
C ARG A 174 6.77 -7.20 0.76
N THR A 175 6.05 -6.54 1.66
CA THR A 175 5.96 -5.08 1.70
C THR A 175 7.05 -4.57 2.63
N GLY A 176 8.01 -3.82 2.11
CA GLY A 176 9.05 -3.18 2.91
C GLY A 176 8.62 -1.77 3.31
N VAL A 177 8.78 -1.44 4.59
CA VAL A 177 8.49 -0.11 5.15
C VAL A 177 9.78 0.49 5.66
N LEU A 178 10.14 1.68 5.19
CA LEU A 178 11.37 2.36 5.58
C LEU A 178 11.14 3.17 6.85
N ILE A 179 11.71 2.68 7.94
CA ILE A 179 11.83 3.42 9.19
C ILE A 179 13.15 4.20 9.15
N PRO A 180 13.16 5.51 9.48
CA PRO A 180 14.40 6.28 9.52
C PRO A 180 15.43 5.67 10.47
N ASN A 181 16.70 5.74 10.10
CA ASN A 181 17.80 5.29 10.96
C ASN A 181 17.76 6.02 12.31
N GLY A 182 17.98 5.27 13.39
CA GLY A 182 17.93 5.80 14.76
C GLY A 182 16.52 5.95 15.34
N VAL A 183 15.47 5.74 14.55
CA VAL A 183 14.09 5.64 15.05
C VAL A 183 13.79 4.18 15.39
N ALA A 184 13.33 3.93 16.61
CA ALA A 184 12.96 2.58 17.03
C ALA A 184 11.78 2.03 16.23
N LEU A 185 11.81 0.74 15.94
CA LEU A 185 10.67 0.04 15.37
C LEU A 185 9.53 0.03 16.40
N GLY A 186 8.39 0.59 16.04
CA GLY A 186 7.21 0.68 16.89
C GLY A 186 5.98 1.00 16.06
N ARG A 187 4.80 0.90 16.69
CA ARG A 187 3.53 1.17 16.00
C ARG A 187 3.50 2.58 15.39
N ASP A 188 3.93 3.58 16.14
CA ASP A 188 3.85 4.98 15.67
C ASP A 188 4.83 5.25 14.53
N SER A 189 6.10 4.81 14.66
CA SER A 189 7.08 4.97 13.58
C SER A 189 6.68 4.20 12.31
N PHE A 190 6.06 3.03 12.45
CA PHE A 190 5.48 2.29 11.33
C PHE A 190 4.33 3.06 10.65
N ILE A 191 3.38 3.57 11.42
CA ILE A 191 2.24 4.32 10.87
C ILE A 191 2.67 5.64 10.25
N ASP A 192 3.64 6.34 10.83
CA ASP A 192 4.22 7.55 10.25
C ASP A 192 4.90 7.25 8.91
N ALA A 193 5.64 6.14 8.83
CA ALA A 193 6.24 5.69 7.57
C ALA A 193 5.19 5.35 6.49
N LEU A 194 4.08 4.70 6.88
CA LEU A 194 2.96 4.45 5.96
C LEU A 194 2.30 5.75 5.51
N LYS A 195 2.03 6.68 6.42
CA LYS A 195 1.48 8.02 6.10
C LYS A 195 2.37 8.79 5.14
N ALA A 196 3.68 8.67 5.30
CA ALA A 196 4.68 9.27 4.42
C ALA A 196 4.97 8.43 3.16
N ARG A 197 4.23 7.32 2.93
CA ARG A 197 4.38 6.43 1.77
C ARG A 197 5.83 5.92 1.59
N ARG A 198 6.55 5.73 2.70
CA ARG A 198 7.94 5.21 2.72
C ARG A 198 7.94 3.69 2.56
N VAL A 199 7.42 3.21 1.44
CA VAL A 199 7.09 1.79 1.23
C VAL A 199 7.56 1.32 -0.14
N PHE A 200 7.96 0.05 -0.23
CA PHE A 200 8.17 -0.64 -1.51
C PHE A 200 7.56 -2.03 -1.46
N ALA A 201 7.13 -2.53 -2.61
CA ALA A 201 6.72 -3.92 -2.79
C ALA A 201 7.86 -4.72 -3.40
N THR A 202 8.09 -5.95 -2.94
CA THR A 202 9.09 -6.87 -3.51
C THR A 202 8.56 -8.29 -3.60
N MET A 203 8.84 -8.99 -4.68
CA MET A 203 8.65 -10.45 -4.76
C MET A 203 9.77 -11.26 -4.09
N ASP A 204 10.86 -10.61 -3.69
CA ASP A 204 12.03 -11.20 -3.05
C ASP A 204 12.29 -10.59 -1.67
N LYS A 205 12.17 -11.39 -0.61
CA LYS A 205 12.36 -10.97 0.79
C LYS A 205 13.76 -10.43 1.09
N GLY A 206 14.75 -10.74 0.24
CA GLY A 206 16.13 -10.29 0.38
C GLY A 206 16.45 -9.01 -0.37
N SER A 207 15.49 -8.37 -1.03
CA SER A 207 15.74 -7.21 -1.89
C SER A 207 14.94 -5.97 -1.50
N GLN A 208 15.53 -4.82 -1.77
CA GLN A 208 15.01 -3.50 -1.43
C GLN A 208 15.06 -2.59 -2.65
N LEU A 209 14.09 -1.68 -2.73
CA LEU A 209 14.00 -0.69 -3.80
C LEU A 209 13.62 0.68 -3.25
N VAL A 210 14.42 1.69 -3.58
CA VAL A 210 14.20 3.07 -3.16
C VAL A 210 14.37 4.01 -4.35
N LEU A 211 13.32 4.77 -4.68
CA LEU A 211 13.41 5.86 -5.64
C LEU A 211 13.73 7.17 -4.92
N THR A 212 14.58 7.99 -5.54
CA THR A 212 14.81 9.38 -5.14
C THR A 212 14.70 10.32 -6.34
N ALA A 213 14.37 11.59 -6.08
CA ALA A 213 14.17 12.63 -7.08
C ALA A 213 14.80 13.94 -6.60
N ASN A 214 15.92 14.37 -7.20
CA ASN A 214 16.71 15.51 -6.71
C ASN A 214 17.02 15.44 -5.19
N GLY A 215 17.23 14.22 -4.66
CA GLY A 215 17.47 13.97 -3.24
C GLY A 215 16.20 13.81 -2.38
N HIS A 216 15.01 14.14 -2.89
CA HIS A 216 13.74 13.79 -2.24
C HIS A 216 13.49 12.29 -2.32
N LEU A 217 12.98 11.71 -1.23
CA LEU A 217 12.75 10.27 -1.12
C LEU A 217 11.34 9.89 -1.62
N MET A 218 11.18 8.69 -2.18
CA MET A 218 9.87 8.12 -2.55
C MET A 218 8.85 8.26 -1.43
N GLY A 219 7.63 8.69 -1.76
CA GLY A 219 6.60 9.08 -0.81
C GLY A 219 6.40 10.59 -0.69
N GLU A 220 7.41 11.39 -1.05
CA GLU A 220 7.33 12.85 -0.96
C GLU A 220 6.51 13.50 -2.07
N ARG A 221 5.94 14.66 -1.72
CA ARG A 221 5.27 15.59 -2.63
C ARG A 221 6.02 16.93 -2.57
N PHE A 222 6.52 17.42 -3.71
CA PHE A 222 7.34 18.63 -3.73
C PHE A 222 7.21 19.40 -5.05
N SER A 223 7.59 20.68 -5.02
CA SER A 223 7.70 21.51 -6.21
C SER A 223 9.11 21.42 -6.80
N ASN A 224 9.21 21.34 -8.12
CA ASN A 224 10.48 21.32 -8.85
C ASN A 224 10.53 22.39 -9.92
N SER A 225 11.70 22.96 -10.17
CA SER A 225 11.96 23.89 -11.28
C SER A 225 13.20 23.43 -12.04
N GLY A 226 13.11 23.44 -13.38
CA GLY A 226 14.17 22.94 -14.25
C GLY A 226 14.36 21.40 -14.18
N PRO A 227 15.59 20.90 -14.37
CA PRO A 227 15.87 19.46 -14.44
C PRO A 227 15.50 18.69 -13.16
N LEU A 228 14.92 17.51 -13.37
CA LEU A 228 14.63 16.49 -12.37
C LEU A 228 15.52 15.26 -12.63
N THR A 229 16.31 14.87 -11.64
CA THR A 229 17.09 13.63 -11.67
C THR A 229 16.42 12.58 -10.79
N LEU A 230 15.96 11.49 -11.42
CA LEU A 230 15.41 10.31 -10.75
C LEU A 230 16.49 9.24 -10.62
N VAL A 231 16.65 8.66 -9.43
CA VAL A 231 17.64 7.61 -9.14
C VAL A 231 16.95 6.41 -8.49
N THR A 232 17.04 5.27 -9.15
CA THR A 232 16.52 3.96 -8.70
C THR A 232 17.62 3.22 -7.95
N ASN A 233 17.47 3.10 -6.63
CA ASN A 233 18.43 2.42 -5.76
C ASN A 233 17.92 1.01 -5.43
N PHE A 234 18.58 0.00 -5.96
CA PHE A 234 18.30 -1.40 -5.71
C PHE A 234 19.41 -2.02 -4.84
N ALA A 235 19.01 -2.83 -3.86
CA ALA A 235 19.94 -3.62 -3.06
C ALA A 235 19.39 -5.03 -2.86
N SER A 236 20.29 -6.01 -2.78
CA SER A 236 19.96 -7.40 -2.46
C SER A 236 20.99 -7.98 -1.50
N VAL A 237 20.52 -8.51 -0.37
CA VAL A 237 21.39 -9.19 0.60
C VAL A 237 21.75 -10.62 0.17
N THR A 238 21.07 -11.15 -0.85
CA THR A 238 21.31 -12.48 -1.43
C THR A 238 22.00 -12.41 -2.79
N GLY A 239 22.40 -11.22 -3.25
CA GLY A 239 23.13 -11.03 -4.50
C GLY A 239 22.29 -11.15 -5.77
N LYS A 240 20.96 -10.93 -5.70
CA LYS A 240 20.09 -10.89 -6.89
C LYS A 240 20.55 -9.82 -7.87
N GLN A 241 20.50 -10.16 -9.16
CA GLN A 241 20.90 -9.27 -10.25
C GLN A 241 19.67 -8.62 -10.89
N VAL A 242 19.82 -7.37 -11.32
CA VAL A 242 18.80 -6.63 -12.08
C VAL A 242 18.87 -7.02 -13.55
N ALA A 243 17.74 -7.38 -14.13
CA ALA A 243 17.59 -7.63 -15.57
C ALA A 243 16.99 -6.43 -16.32
N ALA A 244 16.10 -5.67 -15.67
CA ALA A 244 15.53 -4.46 -16.26
C ALA A 244 15.15 -3.45 -15.18
N VAL A 245 15.25 -2.17 -15.54
CA VAL A 245 14.68 -1.04 -14.81
C VAL A 245 13.64 -0.37 -15.70
N ALA A 246 12.54 0.06 -15.10
CA ALA A 246 11.57 0.94 -15.74
C ALA A 246 11.18 2.03 -14.74
N ILE A 247 11.44 3.29 -15.10
CA ILE A 247 10.87 4.44 -14.41
C ILE A 247 9.56 4.76 -15.11
N MET A 248 8.47 4.70 -14.35
CA MET A 248 7.11 4.91 -14.81
C MET A 248 6.66 6.33 -14.45
N GLU A 249 5.84 6.93 -15.31
CA GLU A 249 5.31 8.29 -15.18
C GLU A 249 3.78 8.29 -15.36
N GLY A 250 3.11 9.15 -14.61
CA GLY A 250 1.71 9.50 -14.85
C GLY A 250 1.36 10.87 -14.30
N VAL A 251 0.12 11.30 -14.52
CA VAL A 251 -0.40 12.62 -14.13
C VAL A 251 -1.59 12.42 -13.19
N PRO A 252 -1.49 12.81 -11.90
CA PRO A 252 -2.61 12.69 -10.97
C PRO A 252 -3.86 13.46 -11.46
N GLY A 253 -5.03 12.82 -11.37
CA GLY A 253 -6.33 13.43 -11.72
C GLY A 253 -6.65 13.48 -13.22
N ARG A 254 -5.75 12.98 -14.09
CA ARG A 254 -6.00 12.93 -15.55
C ARG A 254 -6.89 11.76 -15.96
N GLY A 255 -6.92 10.68 -15.17
CA GLY A 255 -7.61 9.43 -15.53
C GLY A 255 -7.02 8.74 -16.77
N GLY A 256 -5.73 8.95 -17.04
CA GLY A 256 -5.01 8.42 -18.19
C GLY A 256 -4.32 7.07 -17.92
N VAL A 257 -3.28 6.80 -18.69
CA VAL A 257 -2.47 5.58 -18.60
C VAL A 257 -1.06 5.95 -18.15
N VAL A 258 -0.55 5.19 -17.17
CA VAL A 258 0.85 5.27 -16.74
C VAL A 258 1.76 4.73 -17.84
N THR A 259 2.78 5.48 -18.21
CA THR A 259 3.72 5.15 -19.29
C THR A 259 5.14 5.00 -18.75
N GLN A 260 5.98 4.23 -19.45
CA GLN A 260 7.40 4.16 -19.11
C GLN A 260 8.11 5.41 -19.64
N LEU A 261 8.75 6.15 -18.74
CA LEU A 261 9.57 7.31 -19.04
C LEU A 261 10.98 6.91 -19.46
N SER A 262 11.60 5.95 -18.75
CA SER A 262 12.99 5.56 -18.95
C SER A 262 13.23 4.09 -18.62
N SER A 263 14.23 3.49 -19.24
CA SER A 263 14.78 2.17 -18.91
C SER A 263 16.07 2.22 -18.09
N GLU A 264 16.53 3.42 -17.74
CA GLU A 264 17.80 3.63 -17.04
C GLU A 264 17.59 3.71 -15.52
N ALA A 265 18.57 3.24 -14.76
CA ALA A 265 18.57 3.36 -13.29
C ALA A 265 18.66 4.81 -12.81
N THR A 266 19.29 5.69 -13.60
CA THR A 266 19.34 7.13 -13.36
C THR A 266 18.90 7.84 -14.63
N THR A 267 17.91 8.73 -14.53
CA THR A 267 17.46 9.56 -15.65
C THR A 267 17.37 11.01 -15.23
N THR A 268 17.78 11.93 -16.10
CA THR A 268 17.65 13.38 -15.89
C THR A 268 16.92 13.99 -17.07
N PHE A 269 15.86 14.73 -16.80
CA PHE A 269 14.99 15.36 -17.80
C PHE A 269 14.32 16.57 -17.18
N THR A 270 13.62 17.39 -17.98
CA THR A 270 12.77 18.47 -17.44
C THR A 270 11.31 18.06 -17.65
N PRO A 271 10.54 17.79 -16.57
CA PRO A 271 9.12 17.50 -16.69
C PRO A 271 8.36 18.64 -17.39
N ALA A 272 7.22 18.32 -18.02
CA ALA A 272 6.30 19.37 -18.47
C ALA A 272 5.70 20.11 -17.25
N PRO A 273 5.29 21.38 -17.36
CA PRO A 273 4.63 22.08 -16.26
C PRO A 273 3.43 21.33 -15.70
N GLY A 274 3.25 21.35 -14.37
CA GLY A 274 2.15 20.70 -13.66
C GLY A 274 2.54 19.49 -12.81
N ALA A 275 1.53 18.77 -12.32
CA ALA A 275 1.70 17.64 -11.42
C ALA A 275 2.02 16.35 -12.18
N HIS A 276 3.02 15.62 -11.69
CA HIS A 276 3.42 14.31 -12.17
C HIS A 276 3.68 13.39 -10.98
N PHE A 277 3.60 12.08 -11.22
CA PHE A 277 4.18 11.10 -10.33
C PHE A 277 5.15 10.19 -11.06
N TYR A 278 6.17 9.73 -10.35
CA TYR A 278 7.17 8.80 -10.89
C TYR A 278 7.41 7.67 -9.91
N TYR A 279 7.44 6.42 -10.39
CA TYR A 279 7.85 5.27 -9.57
C TYR A 279 8.81 4.36 -10.34
N ALA A 280 9.67 3.66 -9.62
CA ALA A 280 10.59 2.70 -10.21
C ALA A 280 10.01 1.28 -10.12
N LYS A 281 10.20 0.53 -11.20
CA LYS A 281 9.96 -0.91 -11.28
C LYS A 281 11.26 -1.59 -11.67
N VAL A 282 11.65 -2.61 -10.91
CA VAL A 282 12.87 -3.38 -11.15
C VAL A 282 12.50 -4.84 -11.35
N THR A 283 12.92 -5.41 -12.47
CA THR A 283 12.81 -6.85 -12.74
C THR A 283 14.16 -7.49 -12.48
N GLN A 284 14.19 -8.48 -11.61
CA GLN A 284 15.37 -9.30 -11.32
C GLN A 284 15.57 -10.38 -12.41
N ALA A 285 16.77 -10.93 -12.50
CA ALA A 285 17.12 -11.95 -13.49
C ALA A 285 16.31 -13.26 -13.39
N ASP A 286 15.72 -13.55 -12.24
CA ASP A 286 14.81 -14.68 -12.01
C ASP A 286 13.33 -14.35 -12.25
N GLY A 287 13.03 -13.14 -12.72
CA GLY A 287 11.68 -12.67 -13.02
C GLY A 287 10.92 -12.09 -11.83
N ASN A 288 11.51 -12.07 -10.63
CA ASN A 288 10.92 -11.33 -9.50
C ASN A 288 10.90 -9.84 -9.79
N VAL A 289 9.90 -9.15 -9.27
CA VAL A 289 9.70 -7.72 -9.51
C VAL A 289 9.61 -6.96 -8.19
N LEU A 290 10.15 -5.74 -8.20
CA LEU A 290 10.05 -4.77 -7.12
C LEU A 290 9.43 -3.47 -7.65
N TRP A 291 8.69 -2.77 -6.79
CA TRP A 291 8.08 -1.47 -7.06
C TRP A 291 8.38 -0.50 -5.92
N SER A 292 8.92 0.67 -6.22
CA SER A 292 9.07 1.76 -5.25
C SER A 292 7.74 2.47 -5.03
N ALA A 293 7.54 3.15 -3.91
CA ALA A 293 6.52 4.19 -3.84
C ALA A 293 6.77 5.26 -4.93
N PRO A 294 5.73 5.99 -5.37
CA PRO A 294 5.93 7.15 -6.23
C PRO A 294 6.59 8.31 -5.49
N VAL A 295 7.27 9.18 -6.23
CA VAL A 295 7.45 10.60 -5.86
C VAL A 295 6.40 11.42 -6.60
N TRP A 296 5.86 12.46 -5.98
CA TRP A 296 4.92 13.39 -6.62
C TRP A 296 5.58 14.75 -6.79
N VAL A 297 5.65 15.21 -8.04
CA VAL A 297 6.39 16.40 -8.43
C VAL A 297 5.42 17.39 -9.06
N ASN A 298 5.35 18.60 -8.51
CA ASN A 298 4.70 19.73 -9.17
C ASN A 298 5.75 20.58 -9.88
N GLN A 299 5.90 20.39 -11.19
CA GLN A 299 6.82 21.16 -12.00
C GLN A 299 6.30 22.59 -12.20
N VAL A 300 7.06 23.57 -11.73
CA VAL A 300 6.79 24.98 -11.94
C VAL A 300 7.69 25.55 -13.03
N GLU A 301 7.27 26.65 -13.65
CA GLU A 301 8.11 27.36 -14.60
C GLU A 301 9.43 27.79 -13.95
N ALA A 302 10.51 27.78 -14.73
CA ALA A 302 11.76 28.35 -14.28
C ALA A 302 11.59 29.87 -14.12
N PRO A 303 12.01 30.46 -12.98
CA PRO A 303 11.99 31.90 -12.81
C PRO A 303 12.89 32.62 -13.82
#